data_AF-A0A836P4V0-F1
#
_entry.id   AF-A0A836P4V0-F1
#
_cell.length_a   1.000
_cell.length_b   1.000
_cell.length_c   1.000
_cell.angle_alpha   90.00
_cell.angle_beta   90.00
_cell.angle_gamma   90.00
#
_symmetry.space_group_name_H-M   'P 1'
#
loop_
_entity.id
_entity.type
_entity.pdbx_description
1 polymer ?
#
loop_
_entity_poly.entity_id
_entity_poly.type
_entity_poly.pdbx_seq_one_letter_code
_entity_poly.pdbx_strand_id
1 'polypeptide(L)' 'MAEPRMHYQLYYWTGLQGRGEFVRLALEDAGAAYTDVARTHGDEVMTEFMEGGHVGAQPFAPPFLKAGDIVVAQVAAILH' A
#
# COMPACT_ATOMS: atom_id res chain seq x y z
N MET A 1 20.34 -2.08 19.76
CA MET A 1 18.97 -2.48 19.36
C MET A 1 18.71 -1.84 18.01
N ALA A 2 18.30 -2.60 17.00
CA ALA A 2 17.94 -2.01 15.71
C ALA A 2 16.61 -1.25 15.86
N GLU A 3 16.54 -0.05 15.30
CA GLU A 3 15.29 0.72 15.18
C GLU A 3 14.20 -0.18 14.56
N PRO A 4 12.93 -0.10 15.01
CA PRO A 4 11.85 -0.86 14.38
C PRO A 4 11.80 -0.45 12.90
N ARG A 5 12.08 -1.42 12.02
CA ARG A 5 12.02 -1.17 10.58
C ARG A 5 10.58 -0.82 10.23
N MET A 6 10.38 0.32 9.59
CA MET A 6 9.05 0.73 9.11
C MET A 6 8.47 -0.42 8.28
N HIS A 7 7.24 -0.85 8.62
CA HIS A 7 6.52 -1.91 7.92
C HIS A 7 5.44 -1.29 7.06
N TYR A 8 5.56 -1.46 5.75
CA TYR A 8 4.62 -0.90 4.80
C TYR A 8 3.43 -1.82 4.57
N GLN A 9 2.29 -1.24 4.24
CA GLN A 9 1.08 -1.97 3.87
C GLN A 9 0.66 -1.51 2.48
N LEU A 10 0.83 -2.38 1.49
CA LEU A 10 0.42 -2.13 0.12
C LEU A 10 -1.00 -2.63 -0.10
N TYR A 11 -1.85 -1.76 -0.61
CA TYR A 11 -3.23 -2.05 -0.98
C TYR A 11 -3.36 -2.00 -2.50
N TYR A 12 -3.49 -3.16 -3.14
CA TYR A 12 -3.72 -3.28 -4.58
C TYR A 12 -4.42 -4.59 -4.94
N TRP A 13 -5.17 -4.60 -6.04
CA TRP A 13 -5.96 -5.75 -6.49
C TRP A 13 -5.16 -7.06 -6.53
N THR A 14 -5.79 -8.13 -6.05
CA THR A 14 -5.33 -9.50 -6.20
C THR A 14 -5.44 -9.98 -7.65
N GLY A 15 -4.69 -11.02 -8.00
CA GLY A 15 -4.75 -11.66 -9.32
C GLY A 15 -4.19 -10.85 -10.50
N LEU A 16 -3.77 -9.60 -10.30
CA LEU A 16 -3.21 -8.72 -11.32
C LEU A 16 -1.90 -8.09 -10.84
N GLN A 17 -0.90 -8.01 -11.72
CA GLN A 17 0.30 -7.19 -11.48
C GLN A 17 -0.08 -5.71 -11.50
N GLY A 18 -0.53 -5.25 -12.68
CA GLY A 18 -1.02 -3.90 -12.97
C GLY A 18 -0.19 -2.77 -12.36
N ARG A 19 -0.84 -1.68 -11.91
CA ARG A 19 -0.15 -0.50 -11.35
C ARG A 19 0.54 -0.78 -10.01
N GLY A 20 0.10 -1.79 -9.27
CA GLY A 20 0.70 -2.16 -7.98
C GLY A 20 2.11 -2.74 -8.12
N GLU A 21 2.44 -3.33 -9.28
CA GLU A 21 3.73 -3.99 -9.48
C GLU A 21 4.92 -3.04 -9.40
N PHE A 22 4.76 -1.80 -9.88
CA PHE A 22 5.80 -0.77 -9.74
C PHE A 22 6.18 -0.53 -8.28
N VAL A 23 5.18 -0.54 -7.38
CA VAL A 23 5.38 -0.36 -5.94
C VAL A 23 5.97 -1.62 -5.31
N ARG A 24 5.50 -2.82 -5.69
CA ARG A 24 6.07 -4.08 -5.21
C ARG A 24 7.56 -4.18 -5.54
N LEU A 25 7.94 -3.97 -6.79
CA LEU A 25 9.33 -4.06 -7.22
C LEU A 25 10.23 -3.07 -6.49
N ALA A 26 9.76 -1.84 -6.24
CA ALA A 26 10.53 -0.87 -5.46
C ALA A 26 10.71 -1.29 -3.99
N LEU A 27 9.68 -1.86 -3.36
CA LEU A 27 9.77 -2.38 -1.99
C LEU A 27 10.70 -3.60 -1.90
N GLU A 28 10.63 -4.51 -2.87
CA GLU A 28 11.52 -5.68 -2.96
C GLU A 28 12.99 -5.26 -3.18
N ASP A 29 13.26 -4.35 -4.14
CA ASP A 29 14.61 -3.85 -4.42
C ASP A 29 15.22 -3.15 -3.21
N ALA A 30 14.42 -2.38 -2.46
CA ALA A 30 14.83 -1.74 -1.23
C ALA A 30 15.01 -2.71 -0.04
N GLY A 31 14.60 -3.98 -0.16
CA GLY A 31 14.52 -4.93 0.95
C GLY A 31 13.63 -4.43 2.09
N ALA A 32 12.58 -3.69 1.74
CA ALA A 32 11.64 -3.10 2.68
C ALA A 32 10.68 -4.17 3.22
N ALA A 33 10.39 -4.13 4.53
CA ALA A 33 9.37 -4.99 5.10
C ALA A 33 7.99 -4.46 4.70
N TYR A 34 7.17 -5.29 4.06
CA TYR A 34 5.80 -4.92 3.72
C TYR A 34 4.83 -6.10 3.70
N THR A 35 3.55 -5.79 3.81
CA THR A 35 2.44 -6.73 3.55
C THR A 35 1.67 -6.26 2.32
N ASP A 36 1.47 -7.15 1.34
CA ASP A 36 0.44 -6.98 0.30
C ASP A 36 -0.91 -7.38 0.91
N VAL A 37 -1.65 -6.37 1.39
CA VAL A 37 -2.77 -6.57 2.31
C VAL A 37 -3.93 -7.26 1.63
N ALA A 38 -4.28 -6.85 0.42
CA ALA A 38 -5.37 -7.46 -0.34
C ALA A 38 -5.08 -8.93 -0.70
N ARG A 39 -3.82 -9.29 -0.95
CA ARG A 39 -3.42 -10.70 -1.15
C ARG A 39 -3.62 -11.58 0.09
N THR A 40 -3.68 -10.97 1.28
CA THR A 40 -3.88 -11.68 2.54
C THR A 40 -5.35 -11.70 2.96
N HIS A 41 -6.06 -10.59 2.74
CA HIS A 41 -7.39 -10.34 3.31
C HIS A 41 -8.52 -10.24 2.29
N GLY A 42 -8.22 -10.35 0.99
CA GLY A 42 -9.17 -10.12 -0.09
C GLY A 42 -9.20 -8.66 -0.54
N ASP A 43 -9.78 -8.43 -1.72
CA ASP A 43 -9.79 -7.13 -2.39
C ASP A 43 -10.66 -6.09 -1.68
N GLU A 44 -11.66 -6.55 -0.93
CA GLU A 44 -12.63 -5.73 -0.20
C GLU A 44 -11.99 -4.93 0.94
N VAL A 45 -10.80 -5.31 1.41
CA VAL A 45 -10.07 -4.60 2.47
C VAL A 45 -9.70 -3.16 2.07
N MET A 46 -9.74 -2.85 0.76
CA MET A 46 -9.46 -1.52 0.23
C MET A 46 -10.67 -0.59 0.30
N THR A 47 -11.89 -1.14 0.41
CA THR A 47 -13.14 -0.37 0.32
C THR A 47 -13.25 0.69 1.40
N GLU A 48 -12.91 0.35 2.65
CA GLU A 48 -12.98 1.27 3.79
C GLU A 48 -12.10 2.53 3.57
N PHE A 49 -10.92 2.39 2.96
CA PHE A 49 -10.07 3.51 2.58
C PHE A 49 -10.69 4.36 1.48
N MET A 50 -11.24 3.74 0.44
CA MET A 50 -11.80 4.46 -0.71
C MET A 50 -13.12 5.16 -0.36
N GLU A 51 -13.87 4.64 0.61
CA GLU A 51 -15.13 5.23 1.10
C GLU A 51 -14.91 6.29 2.19
N GLY A 52 -13.67 6.52 2.63
CA GLY A 52 -13.34 7.56 3.61
C GLY A 52 -13.59 7.14 5.07
N GLY A 53 -13.58 5.84 5.36
CA GLY A 53 -13.68 5.31 6.73
C GLY A 53 -12.45 5.58 7.60
N HIS A 54 -11.33 6.02 7.02
CA HIS A 54 -10.10 6.34 7.73
C HIS A 54 -9.83 7.86 7.76
N VAL A 55 -9.31 8.33 8.90
CA VAL A 55 -8.83 9.72 9.04
C VAL A 55 -7.60 9.92 8.15
N GLY A 56 -7.62 10.94 7.29
CA GLY A 56 -6.49 11.32 6.44
C GLY A 56 -6.81 11.22 4.96
N ALA A 57 -5.82 10.78 4.17
CA ALA A 57 -5.98 10.66 2.72
C ALA A 57 -7.02 9.59 2.37
N GLN A 58 -7.94 9.94 1.47
CA GLN A 58 -8.93 9.04 0.88
C GLN A 58 -8.47 8.69 -0.55
N PRO A 59 -7.86 7.51 -0.77
CA PRO A 59 -7.43 7.09 -2.10
C PRO A 59 -8.63 6.98 -3.04
N PHE A 60 -8.57 7.60 -4.21
CA PHE A 60 -9.60 7.44 -5.24
C PHE A 60 -9.59 6.02 -5.84
N ALA A 61 -8.41 5.41 -5.95
CA ALA A 61 -8.21 4.06 -6.46
C ALA A 61 -6.87 3.50 -5.98
N PRO A 62 -6.69 2.16 -5.95
CA PRO A 62 -5.39 1.55 -5.72
C PRO A 62 -4.43 1.75 -6.93
N PRO A 63 -3.11 1.63 -6.71
CA PRO A 63 -2.46 1.32 -5.44
C PRO A 63 -2.38 2.52 -4.50
N PHE A 64 -2.43 2.22 -3.21
CA PHE A 64 -2.03 3.12 -2.14
C PHE A 64 -1.19 2.36 -1.10
N LEU A 65 -0.30 3.09 -0.44
CA LEU A 65 0.65 2.57 0.54
C LEU A 65 0.37 3.22 1.89
N LYS A 66 0.25 2.41 2.94
CA LYS A 66 0.19 2.90 4.32
C LYS A 66 1.54 2.65 5.01
N ALA A 67 2.09 3.71 5.60
CA ALA A 67 3.34 3.70 6.35
C ALA A 67 3.08 4.30 7.74
N GLY A 68 2.89 3.45 8.75
CA GLY A 68 2.39 3.90 10.05
C GLY A 68 1.01 4.54 9.91
N ASP A 69 0.89 5.82 10.27
CA ASP A 69 -0.35 6.61 10.20
C ASP A 69 -0.53 7.36 8.86
N ILE A 70 0.45 7.29 7.97
CA ILE A 70 0.42 8.00 6.69
C ILE A 70 -0.12 7.08 5.60
N VAL A 71 -1.04 7.60 4.79
CA VAL A 71 -1.55 6.94 3.58
C VAL A 71 -1.18 7.77 2.36
N VAL A 72 -0.50 7.15 1.39
CA VAL A 72 -0.11 7.79 0.12
C VAL A 72 -0.74 7.01 -1.03
N ALA A 73 -1.46 7.71 -1.90
CA ALA A 73 -2.06 7.15 -3.11
C ALA A 73 -1.40 7.70 -4.37
N GLN A 74 -1.65 7.06 -5.51
CA GLN A 74 -1.00 7.29 -6.81
C GLN A 74 0.43 6.75 -6.88
N VAL A 75 0.70 5.89 -7.86
CA VAL A 75 2.01 5.23 -8.05
C VAL A 75 3.16 6.24 -8.04
N ALA A 76 3.03 7.34 -8.79
CA ALA A 76 4.09 8.35 -8.89
C ALA A 76 4.38 9.04 -7.55
N ALA A 77 3.37 9.28 -6.71
CA ALA A 77 3.57 9.90 -5.40
C ALA A 77 4.13 8.92 -4.37
N ILE A 78 3.79 7.63 -4.47
CA ILE A 78 4.35 6.57 -3.62
C ILE A 78 5.85 6.39 -3.88
N LEU A 79 6.29 6.59 -5.12
CA LEU A 79 7.68 6.36 -5.57
C LEU A 79 8.51 7.65 -5.69
N HIS A 80 8.01 8.78 -5.18
CA HIS A 80 8.73 10.07 -5.19
C HIS A 80 9.58 10.24 -3.93
#